data_AF-A0A965IFG6-F1
#
_entry.id   AF-A0A965IFG6-F1
#
_cell.length_a   1.000
_cell.length_b   1.000
_cell.length_c   1.000
_cell.angle_alpha   90.00
_cell.angle_beta   90.00
_cell.angle_gamma   90.00
#
_symmetry.space_group_name_H-M   'P 1'
#
loop_
_entity.id
_entity.type
_entity.pdbx_description
1 polymer ?
#
loop_
_entity_poly.entity_id
_entity_poly.type
_entity_poly.pdbx_seq_one_letter_code
_entity_poly.pdbx_strand_id
1 'polypeptide(L)'
;MAARFRYYNALLRMLKAECPAAFPVSVRRVKLAKLEGRCWKQGKKFHIQIDKSLDESRSMDVLIHEWAHARAWNHRLDEAKTDEAFNKLAHDAAWGVAYAEIYSHYEKQFTHTAVI
;
A
#
# COMPACT_ATOMS: atom_id res chain seq x y z
N MET A 1 25.59 -9.73 2.20
CA MET A 1 24.88 -8.51 2.64
C MET A 1 23.43 -8.90 2.91
N ALA A 2 23.00 -8.90 4.18
CA ALA A 2 21.59 -9.09 4.50
C ALA A 2 20.77 -8.05 3.72
N ALA A 3 19.71 -8.50 3.03
CA ALA A 3 18.93 -7.65 2.14
C ALA A 3 18.39 -6.45 2.93
N ARG A 4 18.79 -5.23 2.55
CA ARG A 4 18.48 -3.93 3.20
C ARG A 4 16.98 -3.67 3.48
N PHE A 5 16.09 -4.57 3.02
CA PHE A 5 14.63 -4.47 3.06
C PHE A 5 13.99 -5.86 3.30
N ARG A 6 14.43 -6.60 4.32
CA ARG A 6 13.93 -7.95 4.65
C ARG A 6 12.45 -7.93 5.05
N TYR A 7 12.08 -7.09 6.01
CA TYR A 7 10.72 -6.96 6.54
C TYR A 7 9.79 -6.34 5.50
N TYR A 8 10.27 -5.36 4.74
CA TYR A 8 9.52 -4.81 3.61
C TYR A 8 9.18 -5.87 2.57
N ASN A 9 10.14 -6.74 2.22
CA ASN A 9 9.88 -7.84 1.29
C ASN A 9 8.93 -8.90 1.88
N ALA A 10 8.98 -9.13 3.19
CA ALA A 10 8.03 -10.01 3.86
C ALA A 10 6.62 -9.41 3.86
N LEU A 11 6.49 -8.12 4.18
CA LEU A 11 5.24 -7.38 4.12
C LEU A 11 4.65 -7.44 2.70
N LEU A 12 5.45 -7.20 1.68
CA LEU A 12 4.99 -7.29 0.29
C LEU A 12 4.48 -8.70 -0.09
N ARG A 13 5.06 -9.76 0.47
CA ARG A 13 4.57 -11.14 0.27
C ARG A 13 3.25 -11.36 1.02
N MET A 14 3.16 -10.92 2.27
CA MET A 14 1.93 -10.98 3.06
C MET A 14 0.79 -10.25 2.34
N LEU A 15 1.00 -9.00 1.93
CA LEU A 15 -0.01 -8.19 1.25
C LEU A 15 -0.56 -8.86 -0.02
N LYS A 16 0.30 -9.53 -0.79
CA LYS A 16 -0.12 -10.26 -1.98
C LYS A 16 -0.94 -11.51 -1.66
N ALA A 17 -0.59 -12.22 -0.59
CA ALA A 17 -1.21 -13.49 -0.24
C ALA A 17 -2.51 -13.30 0.56
N GLU A 18 -2.51 -12.38 1.52
CA GLU A 18 -3.54 -12.25 2.54
C GLU A 18 -4.42 -11.02 2.34
N CYS A 19 -3.91 -9.98 1.70
CA CYS A 19 -4.65 -8.75 1.45
C CYS A 19 -4.70 -8.39 -0.06
N PRO A 20 -5.05 -9.31 -0.97
CA PRO A 20 -4.97 -9.05 -2.40
C PRO A 20 -5.87 -7.87 -2.82
N ALA A 21 -5.40 -7.06 -3.76
CA ALA A 21 -6.22 -6.07 -4.46
C ALA A 21 -7.02 -6.73 -5.59
N ALA A 22 -8.02 -6.03 -6.13
CA ALA A 22 -8.88 -6.54 -7.21
C ALA A 22 -8.11 -6.82 -8.53
N PHE A 23 -6.94 -6.20 -8.71
CA PHE A 23 -6.07 -6.36 -9.86
C PHE A 23 -4.61 -6.54 -9.43
N PRO A 24 -3.74 -7.10 -10.29
CA PRO A 24 -2.32 -7.24 -9.98
C PRO A 24 -1.66 -5.90 -9.60
N VAL A 25 -0.87 -5.92 -8.53
CA VAL A 25 -0.14 -4.74 -8.02
C VAL A 25 1.34 -4.83 -8.38
N SER A 26 1.87 -3.79 -9.02
CA SER A 26 3.30 -3.60 -9.26
C SER A 26 3.86 -2.54 -8.33
N VAL A 27 4.81 -2.93 -7.47
CA VAL A 27 5.45 -2.01 -6.52
C VAL A 27 6.88 -1.71 -6.98
N ARG A 28 7.27 -0.43 -6.98
CA ARG A 28 8.64 0.01 -7.29
C ARG A 28 9.11 1.07 -6.30
N ARG A 29 10.40 1.04 -5.95
CA ARG A 29 11.05 2.12 -5.19
C ARG A 29 11.78 3.05 -6.15
N VAL A 30 11.43 4.33 -6.17
CA VAL A 30 11.94 5.34 -7.12
C VAL A 30 12.21 6.65 -6.39
N LYS A 31 12.95 7.60 -6.98
CA LYS A 31 13.04 8.94 -6.39
C LYS A 31 11.72 9.67 -6.64
N LEU A 32 11.06 10.14 -5.60
CA LEU A 32 9.89 11.01 -5.68
C LEU A 32 10.30 12.42 -5.24
N ALA A 33 9.57 13.44 -5.69
CA ALA A 33 9.97 14.84 -5.44
C ALA A 33 9.29 15.43 -4.21
N LYS A 34 8.00 15.13 -4.01
CA LYS A 34 7.14 15.78 -3.00
C LYS A 34 6.27 14.80 -2.20
N LEU A 35 6.42 13.50 -2.47
CA LEU A 35 5.56 12.44 -1.94
C LEU A 35 6.42 11.29 -1.46
N GLU A 36 5.99 10.61 -0.41
CA GLU A 36 6.64 9.39 0.07
C GLU A 36 6.12 8.14 -0.66
N GLY A 37 4.86 8.18 -1.12
CA GLY A 37 4.19 7.11 -1.85
C GLY A 37 3.17 7.65 -2.85
N ARG A 38 2.79 6.81 -3.80
CA ARG A 38 1.59 6.99 -4.63
C ARG A 38 1.10 5.67 -5.20
N CYS A 39 -0.22 5.54 -5.29
CA CYS A 39 -0.92 4.46 -5.97
C CYS A 39 -1.74 5.01 -7.13
N TRP A 40 -1.69 4.35 -8.28
CA TRP A 40 -2.61 4.61 -9.38
C TRP A 40 -2.97 3.33 -10.12
N LYS A 41 -4.08 3.38 -10.85
CA LYS A 41 -4.57 2.29 -11.69
C LYS A 41 -4.34 2.63 -13.16
N GLN A 42 -3.84 1.66 -13.93
CA GLN A 42 -3.76 1.74 -15.38
C GLN A 42 -4.40 0.48 -15.97
N GLY A 43 -5.59 0.61 -16.53
CA GLY A 43 -6.39 -0.54 -16.97
C GLY A 43 -6.66 -1.52 -15.82
N LYS A 44 -6.32 -2.79 -16.00
CA LYS A 44 -6.49 -3.85 -14.98
C LYS A 44 -5.20 -4.10 -14.18
N LYS A 45 -4.48 -3.04 -13.82
CA LYS A 45 -3.23 -3.13 -13.05
C LYS A 45 -3.07 -1.94 -12.13
N PHE A 46 -2.67 -2.20 -10.89
CA PHE A 46 -2.27 -1.18 -9.95
C PHE A 46 -0.76 -0.99 -9.95
N HIS A 47 -0.36 0.25 -9.74
CA HIS A 47 1.03 0.66 -9.67
C HIS A 47 1.23 1.44 -8.38
N ILE A 48 2.16 0.97 -7.56
CA ILE A 48 2.58 1.64 -6.34
C ILE A 48 4.03 2.06 -6.51
N GLN A 49 4.31 3.32 -6.22
CA GLN A 49 5.65 3.84 -6.11
C GLN A 49 5.90 4.35 -4.70
N ILE A 50 7.08 4.04 -4.17
CA ILE A 50 7.54 4.47 -2.85
C ILE A 50 8.87 5.19 -3.03
N ASP A 51 9.11 6.26 -2.27
CA ASP A 51 10.39 6.95 -2.34
C ASP A 51 11.54 6.04 -1.89
N LYS A 52 12.57 5.93 -2.73
CA LYS A 52 13.75 5.10 -2.49
C LYS A 52 14.67 5.66 -1.40
N SER A 53 14.53 6.94 -1.00
CA SER A 53 15.31 7.54 0.09
C SER A 53 14.82 7.13 1.47
N LEU A 54 13.60 6.60 1.58
CA LEU A 54 13.03 6.16 2.85
C LEU A 54 13.80 4.94 3.39
N ASP A 55 13.89 4.85 4.70
CA ASP A 55 14.35 3.64 5.38
C ASP A 55 13.30 2.51 5.28
N GLU A 56 13.64 1.35 5.83
CA GLU A 56 12.76 0.17 5.78
C GLU A 56 11.42 0.40 6.50
N SER A 57 11.44 0.91 7.72
CA SER A 57 10.23 1.12 8.52
C SER A 57 9.29 2.10 7.80
N ARG A 58 9.81 3.25 7.38
CA ARG A 58 8.99 4.25 6.68
C ARG A 58 8.48 3.75 5.34
N SER A 59 9.28 2.96 4.62
CA SER A 59 8.83 2.30 3.39
C SER A 59 7.69 1.31 3.64
N MET A 60 7.67 0.64 4.80
CA MET A 60 6.61 -0.29 5.18
C MET A 60 5.30 0.44 5.49
N ASP A 61 5.35 1.53 6.27
CA ASP A 61 4.17 2.35 6.56
C ASP A 61 3.53 2.88 5.27
N VAL A 62 4.36 3.42 4.38
CA VAL A 62 3.91 3.93 3.07
C VAL A 62 3.36 2.78 2.22
N LEU A 63 3.99 1.61 2.21
CA LEU A 63 3.48 0.46 1.47
C LEU A 63 2.09 0.05 1.96
N ILE A 64 1.85 0.01 3.27
CA ILE A 64 0.54 -0.29 3.86
C ILE A 64 -0.51 0.73 3.38
N HIS A 65 -0.18 2.03 3.46
CA HIS A 65 -1.05 3.11 3.01
C HIS A 65 -1.42 2.99 1.53
N GLU A 66 -0.42 2.83 0.65
CA GLU A 66 -0.65 2.75 -0.78
C GLU A 66 -1.33 1.44 -1.21
N TRP A 67 -1.11 0.35 -0.47
CA TRP A 67 -1.81 -0.91 -0.72
C TRP A 67 -3.29 -0.83 -0.35
N ALA A 68 -3.63 -0.08 0.70
CA ALA A 68 -5.03 0.18 1.06
C ALA A 68 -5.78 0.90 -0.08
N HIS A 69 -5.13 1.86 -0.74
CA HIS A 69 -5.69 2.49 -1.96
C HIS A 69 -5.99 1.48 -3.06
N ALA A 70 -5.04 0.57 -3.35
CA ALA A 70 -5.23 -0.46 -4.37
C ALA A 70 -6.36 -1.44 -4.00
N ARG A 71 -6.47 -1.81 -2.71
CA ARG A 71 -7.49 -2.76 -2.21
C ARG A 71 -8.89 -2.16 -2.16
N ALA A 72 -9.01 -0.89 -1.78
CA ALA A 72 -10.29 -0.18 -1.67
C ALA A 72 -10.76 0.43 -3.00
N TRP A 73 -9.97 0.30 -4.07
CA TRP A 73 -10.26 0.93 -5.35
C TRP A 73 -11.62 0.48 -5.89
N ASN A 74 -12.49 1.44 -6.17
CA ASN A 74 -13.85 1.20 -6.66
C ASN A 74 -14.19 2.13 -7.83
N HIS A 75 -15.35 1.92 -8.45
CA HIS A 75 -15.78 2.66 -9.65
C HIS A 75 -15.83 4.18 -9.44
N ARG A 76 -16.09 4.66 -8.22
CA ARG A 76 -16.16 6.10 -7.93
C ARG A 76 -14.80 6.78 -8.08
N LEU A 77 -13.71 6.07 -7.80
CA LEU A 77 -12.35 6.56 -8.03
C LEU A 77 -12.02 6.60 -9.52
N ASP A 78 -12.53 5.65 -10.32
CA ASP A 78 -12.38 5.68 -11.78
C ASP A 78 -13.17 6.85 -12.42
N GLU A 79 -14.29 7.24 -11.80
CA GLU A 79 -15.17 8.31 -12.28
C GLU A 79 -14.75 9.72 -11.83
N ALA A 80 -13.77 9.84 -10.91
CA ALA A 80 -13.29 11.12 -10.42
C ALA A 80 -12.60 11.92 -11.54
N LYS A 81 -13.15 13.08 -11.89
CA LYS A 81 -12.65 13.93 -12.98
C LYS A 81 -11.65 15.00 -12.54
N THR A 82 -11.49 15.20 -11.24
CA THR A 82 -10.60 16.21 -10.66
C THR A 82 -9.81 15.61 -9.50
N ASP A 83 -8.61 16.15 -9.26
CA ASP A 83 -7.76 15.74 -8.14
C ASP A 83 -8.48 15.95 -6.79
N GLU A 84 -9.25 17.02 -6.66
CA GLU A 84 -10.04 17.29 -5.45
C GLU A 84 -11.10 16.21 -5.20
N ALA A 85 -11.85 15.82 -6.24
CA ALA A 85 -12.85 14.75 -6.13
C ALA A 85 -12.18 13.41 -5.82
N PHE A 86 -11.05 13.11 -6.48
CA PHE A 86 -10.27 11.91 -6.22
C PHE A 86 -9.80 11.87 -4.76
N ASN A 87 -9.17 12.94 -4.27
CA ASN A 87 -8.63 12.99 -2.90
C ASN A 87 -9.70 12.81 -1.83
N LYS A 88 -10.92 13.34 -2.07
CA LYS A 88 -12.05 13.13 -1.16
C LYS A 88 -12.51 11.67 -1.09
N LEU A 89 -12.39 10.93 -2.19
CA LEU A 89 -12.79 9.53 -2.29
C LEU A 89 -11.67 8.56 -1.92
N ALA A 90 -10.40 8.96 -2.09
CA ALA A 90 -9.24 8.12 -1.88
C ALA A 90 -9.11 7.64 -0.43
N HIS A 91 -9.65 8.39 0.53
CA HIS A 91 -9.66 8.04 1.96
C HIS A 91 -11.09 7.89 2.50
N ASP A 92 -11.98 7.30 1.72
CA ASP A 92 -13.35 7.02 2.15
C ASP A 92 -13.44 5.84 3.15
N ALA A 93 -14.67 5.46 3.51
CA ALA A 93 -14.89 4.34 4.44
C ALA A 93 -14.33 3.01 3.92
N ALA A 94 -14.34 2.77 2.60
CA ALA A 94 -13.79 1.54 2.02
C ALA A 94 -12.26 1.51 2.19
N TRP A 95 -11.60 2.65 2.02
CA TRP A 95 -10.17 2.79 2.33
C TRP A 95 -9.89 2.50 3.81
N GLY A 96 -10.69 3.07 4.72
CA GLY A 96 -10.54 2.83 6.16
C GLY A 96 -10.65 1.37 6.55
N VAL A 97 -11.62 0.64 5.98
CA VAL A 97 -11.77 -0.81 6.18
C VAL A 97 -10.56 -1.56 5.62
N ALA A 98 -10.14 -1.28 4.38
CA ALA A 98 -8.99 -1.93 3.78
C ALA A 98 -7.70 -1.70 4.57
N TYR A 99 -7.47 -0.48 5.06
CA TYR A 99 -6.33 -0.14 5.89
C TYR A 99 -6.35 -0.91 7.21
N ALA A 100 -7.50 -0.95 7.89
CA ALA A 100 -7.65 -1.67 9.16
C ALA A 100 -7.43 -3.19 9.00
N GLU A 101 -7.93 -3.79 7.91
CA GLU A 101 -7.67 -5.19 7.58
C GLU A 101 -6.17 -5.45 7.39
N ILE A 102 -5.51 -4.66 6.54
CA ILE A 102 -4.07 -4.78 6.30
C ILE A 102 -3.28 -4.64 7.60
N TYR A 103 -3.60 -3.64 8.41
CA TYR A 103 -2.92 -3.38 9.67
C TYR A 103 -3.12 -4.54 10.66
N SER A 104 -4.30 -5.16 10.67
CA SER A 104 -4.58 -6.34 11.50
C SER A 104 -3.71 -7.56 11.11
N HIS A 105 -3.45 -7.76 9.82
CA HIS A 105 -2.51 -8.79 9.35
C HIS A 105 -1.06 -8.42 9.66
N TYR A 106 -0.72 -7.14 9.50
CA TYR A 106 0.60 -6.62 9.82
C TYR A 106 0.97 -6.86 11.29
N GLU A 107 0.11 -6.45 12.23
CA GLU A 107 0.35 -6.65 13.66
C GLU A 107 0.58 -8.14 14.01
N LYS A 108 -0.30 -9.02 13.51
CA LYS A 108 -0.17 -10.48 13.73
C LYS A 108 1.18 -11.05 13.29
N GLN A 109 1.80 -10.51 12.24
CA GLN A 109 3.02 -11.06 11.67
C GLN A 109 4.30 -10.33 12.09
N PHE A 110 4.22 -9.03 12.38
CA PHE A 110 5.39 -8.17 12.54
C PHE A 110 5.54 -7.60 13.95
N THR A 111 4.49 -7.59 14.78
CA THR A 111 4.55 -7.02 16.14
C THR A 111 4.31 -8.08 17.22
N HIS A 112 3.49 -9.08 16.94
CA HIS A 112 3.33 -10.24 17.82
C HIS A 112 4.55 -11.17 17.70
N THR A 113 5.61 -10.80 18.42
CA THR A 113 6.61 -11.78 18.87
C THR A 113 5.85 -12.77 19.74
N ALA A 114 5.89 -14.06 19.39
CA ALA A 114 5.38 -15.12 20.26
C ALA A 114 5.96 -14.90 21.66
N VAL A 115 5.08 -14.57 22.60
CA VAL A 115 5.37 -14.71 24.02
C VAL A 115 5.61 -16.20 24.22
N ILE A 116 6.86 -16.55 24.51
CA ILE A 116 7.29 -17.90 24.87
C ILE A 116 6.55 -18.32 26.14
#